data_AF-A0A0B4EPS9-F1
#
_entry.id   AF-A0A0B4EPS9-F1
#
_cell.length_a   1.000
_cell.length_b   1.000
_cell.length_c   1.000
_cell.angle_alpha   90.00
_cell.angle_beta   90.00
_cell.angle_gamma   90.00
#
_symmetry.space_group_name_H-M   'P 1'
#
loop_
_entity.id
_entity.type
_entity.pdbx_description
1 polymer ?
#
loop_
_entity_poly.entity_id
_entity_poly.type
_entity_poly.pdbx_seq_one_letter_code
_entity_poly.pdbx_strand_id
1 'polypeptide(L)'
;MQLSEGTGHSESPKSATEYLRSAVEATSDDNGWASLSNVGGLIVKRYADFDARTYGYAKLSELIRSLDAFELCSSHTEGKQAVLYVREKKHYD
;
A
#
# COMPACT_ATOMS: atom_id res chain seq x y z
N MET A 1 -38.63 6.40 -3.73
CA MET A 1 -37.61 5.85 -4.63
C MET A 1 -36.27 6.26 -4.05
N GLN A 2 -35.66 5.40 -3.24
CA GLN A 2 -34.33 5.67 -2.68
C GLN A 2 -33.34 5.54 -3.83
N LEU A 3 -32.78 6.66 -4.30
CA LEU A 3 -31.69 6.65 -5.26
C LEU A 3 -30.49 6.09 -4.50
N SER A 4 -30.09 4.88 -4.85
CA SER A 4 -28.84 4.28 -4.41
C SER A 4 -27.70 5.13 -4.96
N GLU A 5 -27.15 5.99 -4.12
CA GLU A 5 -25.89 6.68 -4.37
C GLU A 5 -24.83 5.60 -4.59
N GLY A 6 -24.47 5.36 -5.85
CA GLY A 6 -23.26 4.64 -6.19
C GLY A 6 -22.11 5.48 -5.68
N THR A 7 -21.50 5.06 -4.57
CA THR A 7 -20.29 5.67 -4.03
C THR A 7 -19.13 5.40 -4.99
N GLY A 8 -19.07 6.20 -6.06
CA GLY A 8 -17.87 6.38 -6.86
C GLY A 8 -16.87 7.19 -6.05
N HIS A 9 -16.31 6.60 -4.98
CA HIS A 9 -15.19 7.21 -4.27
C HIS A 9 -13.98 7.18 -5.22
N SER A 10 -13.78 8.26 -5.97
CA SER A 10 -12.47 8.60 -6.52
C SER A 10 -11.58 8.98 -5.35
N GLU A 11 -11.08 7.97 -4.63
CA GLU A 11 -10.09 8.22 -3.59
C GLU A 11 -8.82 8.80 -4.25
N SER A 12 -8.33 9.90 -3.67
CA SER A 12 -7.18 10.59 -4.23
C SER A 12 -5.87 9.88 -3.85
N PRO A 13 -4.86 9.83 -4.73
CA PRO A 13 -3.59 9.15 -4.44
C PRO A 13 -2.86 9.71 -3.20
N LYS A 14 -3.16 10.95 -2.79
CA LYS A 14 -2.67 11.53 -1.53
C LYS A 14 -3.19 10.77 -0.30
N SER A 15 -4.47 10.40 -0.28
CA SER A 15 -5.06 9.64 0.82
C SER A 15 -4.45 8.24 0.92
N ALA A 16 -4.29 7.53 -0.21
CA ALA A 16 -3.59 6.25 -0.24
C ALA A 16 -2.17 6.34 0.33
N THR A 17 -1.44 7.40 -0.03
CA THR A 17 -0.06 7.62 0.43
C THR A 17 0.01 7.70 1.95
N GLU A 18 -0.88 8.46 2.59
CA GLU A 18 -0.89 8.60 4.06
C GLU A 18 -1.26 7.29 4.77
N TYR A 19 -2.25 6.56 4.26
CA TYR A 19 -2.63 5.25 4.82
C TYR A 19 -1.50 4.23 4.69
N LEU A 20 -0.86 4.19 3.53
CA LEU A 20 0.27 3.31 3.27
C LEU A 20 1.48 3.70 4.12
N ARG A 21 1.79 4.98 4.28
CA ARG A 21 2.88 5.46 5.15
C ARG A 21 2.68 4.97 6.58
N SER A 22 1.49 5.16 7.13
CA SER A 22 1.16 4.69 8.48
C SER A 22 1.26 3.17 8.63
N ALA A 23 0.85 2.41 7.61
CA ALA A 23 0.92 0.96 7.63
C ALA A 23 2.37 0.45 7.48
N VAL A 24 3.16 1.06 6.59
CA VAL A 24 4.57 0.75 6.37
C VAL A 24 5.37 1.05 7.63
N GLU A 25 5.23 2.22 8.24
CA GLU A 25 5.91 2.59 9.48
C GLU A 25 5.64 1.55 10.59
N ALA A 26 4.37 1.19 10.78
CA ALA A 26 3.97 0.25 11.83
C ALA A 26 4.35 -1.23 11.56
N THR A 27 4.73 -1.58 10.33
CA THR A 27 5.13 -2.95 9.94
C THR A 27 6.59 -3.03 9.50
N SER A 28 7.30 -1.90 9.50
CA SER A 28 8.69 -1.84 9.13
C SER A 28 9.58 -2.40 10.22
N ASP A 29 10.58 -3.17 9.81
CA ASP A 29 11.64 -3.67 10.67
C ASP A 29 12.70 -2.57 10.93
N ASP A 30 13.74 -2.88 11.70
CA ASP A 30 14.82 -1.95 12.07
C ASP A 30 15.50 -1.28 10.85
N ASN A 31 15.52 -1.96 9.70
CA ASN A 31 16.07 -1.43 8.44
C ASN A 31 15.07 -0.56 7.65
N GLY A 32 13.87 -0.31 8.18
CA GLY A 32 12.81 0.47 7.56
C GLY A 32 12.06 -0.26 6.44
N TRP A 33 12.33 -1.53 6.22
CA TRP A 33 11.61 -2.37 5.24
C TRP A 33 10.44 -3.07 5.89
N ALA A 34 9.29 -3.09 5.21
CA ALA A 34 8.11 -3.82 5.61
C ALA A 34 7.72 -4.85 4.54
N SER A 35 7.32 -6.05 4.95
CA SER A 35 6.75 -7.02 4.02
C SER A 35 5.41 -6.51 3.46
N LEU A 36 5.23 -6.55 2.14
CA LEU A 36 4.01 -6.09 1.49
C LEU A 36 2.77 -6.86 1.98
N SER A 37 2.93 -8.14 2.33
CA SER A 37 1.86 -8.94 2.91
C SER A 37 1.41 -8.40 4.27
N ASN A 38 2.37 -7.97 5.11
CA ASN A 38 2.07 -7.38 6.42
C ASN A 38 1.41 -6.01 6.26
N VAL A 39 1.90 -5.18 5.34
CA VAL A 39 1.31 -3.88 5.02
C VAL A 39 -0.13 -4.04 4.54
N GLY A 40 -0.38 -4.98 3.62
CA GLY A 40 -1.72 -5.29 3.12
C GLY A 40 -2.67 -5.79 4.22
N GLY A 41 -2.19 -6.65 5.11
CA GLY A 41 -2.99 -7.11 6.25
C GLY A 41 -3.31 -6.00 7.26
N LEU A 42 -2.32 -5.15 7.56
CA LEU A 42 -2.51 -4.05 8.50
C LEU A 42 -3.40 -2.95 7.92
N ILE A 43 -3.24 -2.61 6.63
CA ILE A 43 -4.01 -1.53 6.01
C ILE A 43 -5.50 -1.88 5.95
N VAL A 44 -5.86 -3.11 5.59
CA VAL A 44 -7.26 -3.58 5.63
C VAL A 44 -7.81 -3.60 7.07
N LYS A 45 -6.95 -3.88 8.06
CA LYS A 45 -7.34 -3.87 9.47
C LYS A 45 -7.57 -2.44 10.02
N ARG A 46 -6.78 -1.46 9.59
CA ARG A 46 -6.88 -0.06 10.03
C ARG A 46 -7.90 0.74 9.22
N TYR A 47 -7.95 0.48 7.92
CA TYR A 47 -8.74 1.17 6.92
C TYR A 47 -9.51 0.12 6.12
N ALA A 48 -10.63 -0.33 6.67
CA ALA A 48 -11.44 -1.41 6.07
C ALA A 48 -12.02 -1.04 4.69
N ASP A 49 -12.11 0.26 4.38
CA ASP A 49 -12.54 0.79 3.08
C ASP A 49 -11.41 0.85 2.05
N PHE A 50 -10.15 0.67 2.47
CA PHE A 50 -9.01 0.77 1.57
C PHE A 50 -9.00 -0.39 0.56
N ASP A 51 -9.11 -0.04 -0.72
CA ASP A 51 -9.08 -1.00 -1.81
C ASP A 51 -8.30 -0.44 -3.00
N ALA A 52 -7.23 -1.12 -3.45
CA ALA A 52 -6.38 -0.63 -4.53
C ALA A 52 -7.14 -0.38 -5.86
N ARG A 53 -8.30 -1.01 -6.06
CA ARG A 53 -9.11 -0.87 -7.27
C ARG A 53 -9.89 0.43 -7.29
N THR A 54 -10.19 1.05 -6.14
CA THR A 54 -10.78 2.41 -6.09
C THR A 54 -9.82 3.45 -6.67
N TYR A 55 -8.52 3.16 -6.61
CA TYR A 55 -7.44 3.94 -7.21
C TYR A 55 -7.06 3.52 -8.64
N GLY A 56 -7.75 2.52 -9.22
CA GLY A 56 -7.49 2.03 -10.58
C GLY A 56 -6.39 0.97 -10.70
N TYR A 57 -5.92 0.38 -9.59
CA TYR A 57 -4.88 -0.63 -9.60
C TYR A 57 -5.41 -2.01 -9.23
N ALA A 58 -5.03 -3.04 -10.01
CA ALA A 58 -5.44 -4.41 -9.75
C ALA A 58 -4.74 -5.04 -8.53
N LYS A 59 -3.60 -4.49 -8.10
CA LYS A 59 -2.78 -5.01 -7.01
C LYS A 59 -2.23 -3.87 -6.16
N LEU A 60 -2.11 -4.11 -4.86
CA LEU A 60 -1.48 -3.20 -3.91
C LEU A 60 -0.05 -2.82 -4.32
N SER A 61 0.72 -3.79 -4.84
CA SER A 61 2.08 -3.53 -5.32
C SER A 61 2.12 -2.52 -6.46
N GLU A 62 1.13 -2.52 -7.35
CA GLU A 62 1.06 -1.60 -8.49
C GLU A 62 0.67 -0.20 -8.04
N LEU A 63 -0.26 -0.09 -7.09
CA LEU A 63 -0.58 1.18 -6.43
C LEU A 63 0.66 1.77 -5.74
N ILE A 64 1.36 0.99 -4.92
CA ILE A 64 2.56 1.49 -4.24
C ILE A 64 3.66 1.87 -5.24
N ARG A 65 3.81 1.14 -6.36
CA ARG A 65 4.76 1.50 -7.43
C ARG A 65 4.47 2.83 -8.09
N SER A 66 3.20 3.20 -8.22
CA SER A 66 2.82 4.47 -8.83
C SER A 66 2.98 5.66 -7.88
N LEU A 67 3.05 5.39 -6.57
CA LEU A 67 3.31 6.40 -5.55
C LEU A 67 4.82 6.65 -5.44
N ASP A 68 5.25 7.87 -5.77
CA ASP A 68 6.67 8.22 -5.71
C ASP A 68 7.25 8.22 -4.28
N ALA A 69 6.40 8.19 -3.25
CA ALA A 69 6.79 8.18 -1.85
C ALA A 69 7.41 6.86 -1.36
N PHE A 70 7.30 5.77 -2.13
CA PHE A 70 7.73 4.44 -1.68
C PHE A 70 8.76 3.81 -2.60
N GLU A 71 9.57 2.94 -2.02
CA GLU A 71 10.49 2.06 -2.71
C GLU A 71 10.01 0.61 -2.54
N LEU A 72 9.88 -0.11 -3.65
CA LEU A 72 9.49 -1.52 -3.67
C LEU A 72 10.66 -2.39 -4.13
N CYS A 73 10.96 -3.41 -3.33
CA CYS A 73 12.01 -4.38 -3.60
C CYS A 73 11.45 -5.80 -3.59
N SER A 74 11.80 -6.60 -4.59
CA SER A 74 11.45 -8.02 -4.66
C SER A 74 12.64 -8.87 -4.21
N SER A 75 12.47 -9.62 -3.13
CA SER A 75 13.44 -10.62 -2.70
C SER A 75 13.08 -11.98 -3.26
N HIS A 76 14.01 -12.56 -4.02
CA HIS A 76 13.89 -13.90 -4.58
C HIS A 76 14.84 -14.82 -3.82
N THR A 77 14.29 -15.83 -3.15
CA THR A 77 15.08 -16.89 -2.52
C THR A 77 14.87 -18.18 -3.30
N GLU A 78 15.96 -18.91 -3.57
CA GLU A 78 15.90 -20.17 -4.32
C GLU A 78 14.90 -21.15 -3.68
N GLY A 79 14.01 -21.69 -4.51
CA GLY A 79 12.95 -22.61 -4.06
C GLY A 79 11.77 -21.96 -3.33
N LYS A 80 11.70 -20.62 -3.22
CA LYS A 80 10.59 -19.90 -2.57
C LYS A 80 9.92 -18.90 -3.51
N GLN A 81 8.66 -18.57 -3.22
CA GLN A 81 7.98 -17.46 -3.88
C GLN A 81 8.67 -16.14 -3.54
N ALA A 82 8.71 -15.24 -4.53
CA ALA A 82 9.23 -13.90 -4.36
C ALA A 82 8.42 -13.15 -3.30
N VAL A 83 9.11 -12.53 -2.35
CA VAL A 83 8.49 -11.69 -1.32
C VAL A 83 8.74 -10.23 -1.68
N LEU A 84 7.68 -9.43 -1.69
CA LEU A 84 7.78 -8.00 -1.92
C LEU A 84 7.95 -7.27 -0.59
N TYR A 85 8.89 -6.34 -0.57
CA TYR A 85 9.15 -5.44 0.54
C TYR A 85 8.95 -4.00 0.08
N VAL A 86 8.38 -3.19 0.95
CA VAL A 86 8.16 -1.76 0.73
C VAL A 86 8.83 -0.97 1.85
N ARG A 87 9.39 0.18 1.49
CA ARG A 87 9.96 1.15 2.41
C ARG A 87 9.53 2.55 2.00
N GLU A 88 9.34 3.43 2.97
CA GLU A 88 9.15 4.85 2.69
C GLU A 88 10.47 5.47 2.21
N LYS A 89 10.44 6.18 1.08
CA LYS A 89 11.56 7.04 0.69
C LYS A 89 11.58 8.24 1.61
N LYS A 90 12.68 8.41 2.35
CA LYS A 90 12.92 9.65 3.11
C LYS A 90 13.09 10.78 2.11
N HIS A 91 12.11 11.67 2.04
CA HIS A 91 12.26 12.94 1.33
C HIS A 91 13.15 13.83 2.21
N TYR A 92 14.37 14.12 1.74
CA TYR A 92 15.20 15.14 2.35
C TYR A 92 14.77 16.46 1.70
N ASP A 93 13.96 17.24 2.41
CA ASP A 93 13.60 18.62 2.05
C ASP A 93 14.85 19.51 2.00
#